data_AF-A0A0A0HSH6-F1
#
_entry.id   AF-A0A0A0HSH6-F1
#
_cell.length_a   1.000
_cell.length_b   1.000
_cell.length_c   1.000
_cell.angle_alpha   90.00
_cell.angle_beta   90.00
_cell.angle_gamma   90.00
#
_symmetry.space_group_name_H-M   'P 1'
#
loop_
_entity.id
_entity.type
_entity.pdbx_description
1 polymer ?
#
loop_
_entity_poly.entity_id
_entity_poly.type
_entity_poly.pdbx_seq_one_letter_code
_entity_poly.pdbx_strand_id
1 'polypeptide(L)'
;MALRLPLLILLTGLVAGCSDILPLDRTVDKRTRDASYPDLIPTEDIRAQATTPQITPDTADTLDQRSAGLRARAARLKRGVVDPGTQERMQSGVNE
;
A
#
# COMPACT_ATOMS: atom_id res chain seq x y z
N MET A 1 33.03 -5.33 15.55
CA MET A 1 32.81 -3.92 15.10
C MET A 1 32.04 -3.81 13.78
N ALA A 2 31.86 -4.89 13.01
CA ALA A 2 31.12 -4.87 11.73
C ALA A 2 29.59 -4.94 11.87
N LEU A 3 29.07 -5.43 13.02
CA LEU A 3 27.63 -5.58 13.26
C LEU A 3 26.89 -4.27 13.60
N ARG A 4 27.63 -3.27 14.07
CA ARG A 4 27.06 -1.98 14.48
C ARG A 4 26.53 -1.18 13.28
N LEU A 5 27.19 -1.32 12.13
CA LEU A 5 26.83 -0.61 10.90
C LEU A 5 25.49 -1.08 10.29
N PRO A 6 25.22 -2.39 10.09
CA PRO A 6 23.92 -2.84 9.56
C PRO A 6 22.77 -2.60 10.55
N LEU A 7 23.03 -2.70 11.87
CA LEU A 7 22.03 -2.37 12.89
C LEU A 7 21.64 -0.89 12.83
N LEU A 8 22.61 0.00 12.65
CA LEU A 8 22.38 1.44 12.57
C LEU A 8 21.60 1.81 11.29
N ILE A 9 21.87 1.15 10.17
CA ILE A 9 21.13 1.32 8.90
C ILE A 9 19.67 0.87 9.07
N LEU A 10 19.44 -0.30 9.67
CA LEU A 10 18.10 -0.82 9.93
C LEU A 10 17.28 0.13 10.82
N LEU A 11 17.90 0.64 11.89
CA LEU A 11 17.26 1.55 12.83
C LEU A 11 16.89 2.88 12.17
N THR A 12 17.76 3.43 11.31
CA THR A 12 17.45 4.65 10.54
C THR A 12 16.33 4.44 9.52
N GLY A 13 16.25 3.27 8.88
CA GLY A 13 15.19 2.95 7.93
C GLY A 13 13.81 2.82 8.59
N LEU A 14 13.75 2.22 9.78
CA LEU A 14 12.51 2.09 10.55
C LEU A 14 11.95 3.46 10.99
N VAL A 15 12.84 4.38 11.39
CA VAL A 15 12.44 5.74 11.77
C VAL A 15 11.96 6.56 10.56
N ALA A 16 12.60 6.42 9.40
CA ALA A 16 12.22 7.13 8.17
C ALA A 16 10.88 6.63 7.58
N GLY A 17 10.57 5.34 7.72
CA GLY A 17 9.29 4.76 7.27
C GLY A 17 8.07 5.14 8.12
N CYS A 18 8.28 5.51 9.38
CA CYS A 18 7.20 6.00 10.26
C CYS A 18 6.87 7.49 10.06
N SER A 19 7.60 8.22 9.22
CA SER A 19 7.46 9.69 9.11
C SER A 19 6.83 10.21 7.82
N ASP A 20 6.49 9.36 6.85
CA ASP A 20 5.82 9.84 5.63
C ASP A 20 4.30 9.93 5.84
N ILE A 21 3.92 10.63 6.90
CA ILE A 21 2.64 11.32 6.93
C ILE A 21 2.78 12.34 5.81
N LEU A 22 2.08 12.11 4.69
CA LEU A 22 1.86 13.10 3.64
C LEU A 22 1.74 14.47 4.32
N PRO A 23 2.40 15.54 3.86
CA PRO A 23 2.30 16.85 4.49
C PRO A 23 0.84 17.29 4.50
N LEU A 24 0.10 16.85 5.51
CA LEU A 24 -1.16 17.40 5.92
C LEU A 24 -0.74 18.76 6.39
N ASP A 25 -1.12 19.75 5.61
CA ASP A 25 -1.01 21.14 6.01
C ASP A 25 -1.69 21.24 7.38
N ARG A 26 -0.89 21.21 8.46
CA ARG A 26 -1.42 21.16 9.84
C ARG A 26 -2.21 22.43 10.15
N THR A 27 -2.04 23.44 9.31
CA THR A 27 -2.84 24.65 9.28
C THR A 27 -4.03 24.46 8.35
N VAL A 28 -5.12 23.97 8.91
CA VAL A 28 -6.45 24.30 8.37
C VAL A 28 -6.57 25.84 8.47
N ASP A 29 -6.71 26.53 7.34
CA ASP A 29 -6.88 27.99 7.32
C ASP A 29 -8.05 28.40 8.24
N LYS A 30 -7.98 29.60 8.84
CA LYS A 30 -9.05 30.08 9.75
C LYS A 30 -10.42 30.04 9.05
N ARG A 31 -10.45 30.44 7.76
CA ARG A 31 -11.66 30.34 6.93
C ARG A 31 -12.21 28.92 6.87
N THR A 32 -11.35 27.91 6.73
CA THR A 32 -11.76 26.50 6.63
C THR A 32 -12.22 25.95 7.99
N ARG A 33 -11.65 26.42 9.10
CA ARG A 33 -12.13 26.08 10.46
C ARG A 33 -13.48 26.69 10.78
N ASP A 34 -13.70 27.92 10.34
CA ASP A 34 -14.94 28.67 10.57
C ASP A 34 -16.00 28.40 9.49
N ALA A 35 -15.67 27.58 8.49
CA ALA A 35 -16.61 27.20 7.44
C ALA A 35 -17.74 26.34 8.02
N SER A 36 -18.96 26.63 7.61
CA SER A 36 -20.10 25.77 7.91
C SER A 36 -19.86 24.38 7.35
N TYR A 37 -20.23 23.37 8.13
CA TYR A 37 -20.23 21.99 7.65
C TYR A 37 -21.16 21.88 6.44
N PRO A 38 -20.76 21.17 5.36
CA PRO A 38 -21.61 21.05 4.19
C PRO A 38 -22.90 20.31 4.54
N ASP A 39 -23.99 20.68 3.85
CA ASP A 39 -25.25 19.98 4.02
C ASP A 39 -25.10 18.50 3.66
N LEU A 40 -25.63 17.64 4.53
CA LEU A 40 -25.65 16.22 4.29
C LEU A 40 -26.67 15.92 3.20
N ILE A 41 -26.22 15.32 2.10
CA ILE A 41 -27.12 14.78 1.08
C ILE A 41 -27.50 13.33 1.44
N PRO A 42 -28.75 12.92 1.18
CA PRO A 42 -29.17 11.54 1.34
C PRO A 42 -28.29 10.56 0.56
N THR A 43 -28.05 9.38 1.14
CA THR A 43 -27.16 8.35 0.54
C THR A 43 -27.69 7.81 -0.79
N GLU A 44 -29.02 7.83 -0.96
CA GLU A 44 -29.72 7.46 -2.17
C GLU A 44 -29.37 8.38 -3.35
N ASP A 45 -29.16 9.67 -3.11
CA ASP A 45 -28.78 10.63 -4.15
C ASP A 45 -27.36 10.38 -4.67
N ILE A 46 -26.47 9.95 -3.77
CA ILE A 46 -25.11 9.53 -4.13
C ILE A 46 -25.18 8.23 -4.94
N ARG A 47 -25.99 7.26 -4.49
CA ARG A 47 -26.13 5.96 -5.15
C ARG A 47 -26.76 6.09 -6.53
N ALA A 48 -27.71 7.01 -6.71
CA ALA A 48 -28.33 7.28 -8.01
C ALA A 48 -27.32 7.80 -9.06
N GLN A 49 -26.29 8.52 -8.61
CA GLN A 49 -25.21 9.03 -9.47
C GLN A 49 -24.09 8.01 -9.71
N ALA A 50 -24.02 6.96 -8.90
CA ALA A 50 -23.00 5.94 -9.04
C ALA A 50 -23.26 5.11 -10.30
N THR A 51 -22.29 5.11 -11.23
CA THR A 51 -22.32 4.15 -12.34
C THR A 51 -22.14 2.75 -11.79
N THR A 52 -23.20 1.96 -11.83
CA THR A 52 -23.15 0.56 -11.45
C THR A 52 -22.52 -0.23 -12.60
N PRO A 53 -21.37 -0.92 -12.39
CA PRO A 53 -20.77 -1.75 -13.42
C PRO A 53 -21.77 -2.79 -13.91
N GLN A 54 -22.00 -2.83 -15.22
CA GLN A 54 -22.87 -3.82 -15.84
C GLN A 54 -22.04 -5.01 -16.30
N ILE A 55 -22.58 -6.22 -16.13
CA ILE A 55 -22.01 -7.41 -16.74
C ILE A 55 -22.28 -7.33 -18.24
N THR A 56 -21.20 -7.22 -19.00
CA THR A 56 -21.19 -7.32 -20.46
C THR A 56 -20.78 -8.73 -20.89
N PRO A 57 -21.03 -9.13 -22.15
CA PRO A 57 -20.53 -10.40 -22.68
C PRO A 57 -19.01 -10.60 -22.46
N ASP A 58 -18.22 -9.52 -22.55
CA ASP A 58 -16.76 -9.56 -22.40
C ASP A 58 -16.27 -9.60 -20.94
N THR A 59 -17.18 -9.53 -19.96
CA THR A 59 -16.82 -9.45 -18.54
C THR A 59 -16.08 -10.70 -18.08
N ALA A 60 -16.50 -11.88 -18.53
CA ALA A 60 -15.85 -13.15 -18.19
C ALA A 60 -14.40 -13.16 -18.68
N ASP A 61 -14.17 -12.88 -19.97
CA ASP A 61 -12.84 -12.88 -20.58
C ASP A 61 -11.91 -11.85 -19.92
N THR A 62 -12.44 -10.65 -19.61
CA THR A 62 -11.68 -9.60 -18.93
C THR A 62 -11.23 -10.06 -17.53
N LEU A 63 -12.11 -10.73 -16.79
CA LEU A 63 -11.79 -11.24 -15.46
C LEU A 63 -10.78 -12.39 -15.54
N ASP A 64 -10.91 -13.28 -16.51
CA ASP A 64 -9.98 -14.38 -16.72
C ASP A 64 -8.58 -13.88 -17.06
N GLN A 65 -8.45 -12.92 -17.97
CA GLN A 65 -7.17 -12.28 -18.30
C GLN A 65 -6.52 -11.62 -17.08
N ARG A 66 -7.30 -10.87 -16.29
CA ARG A 66 -6.80 -10.24 -15.06
C ARG A 66 -6.34 -11.29 -14.05
N SER A 67 -7.11 -12.36 -13.88
CA SER A 67 -6.76 -13.45 -12.96
C SER A 67 -5.46 -14.15 -13.39
N ALA A 68 -5.27 -14.39 -14.69
CA ALA A 68 -4.05 -14.97 -15.24
C ALA A 68 -2.83 -14.06 -15.02
N GLY A 69 -2.97 -12.75 -15.26
CA GLY A 69 -1.92 -11.77 -15.01
C GLY A 69 -1.51 -11.71 -13.54
N LEU A 70 -2.47 -11.72 -12.62
CA LEU A 70 -2.21 -11.74 -11.18
C LEU A 70 -1.50 -13.02 -10.74
N ARG A 71 -1.92 -14.19 -11.24
CA ARG A 71 -1.26 -15.48 -10.97
C ARG A 71 0.18 -15.49 -11.50
N ALA A 72 0.42 -14.98 -12.70
CA ALA A 72 1.76 -14.87 -13.27
C ALA A 72 2.67 -13.94 -12.44
N ARG A 73 2.15 -12.79 -11.99
CA ARG A 73 2.88 -11.88 -11.10
C ARG A 73 3.20 -12.55 -9.76
N ALA A 74 2.23 -13.25 -9.17
CA ALA A 74 2.44 -13.99 -7.92
C ALA A 74 3.51 -15.08 -8.09
N ALA A 75 3.50 -15.83 -9.19
CA ALA A 75 4.53 -16.82 -9.48
C ALA A 75 5.93 -16.19 -9.56
N ARG A 76 6.04 -15.01 -10.19
CA ARG A 76 7.31 -14.25 -10.24
C ARG A 76 7.78 -13.79 -8.86
N LEU A 77 6.86 -13.33 -8.01
CA LEU A 77 7.17 -12.88 -6.65
C LEU A 77 7.52 -14.04 -5.71
N LYS A 78 6.95 -15.23 -5.95
CA LYS A 78 7.28 -16.45 -5.21
C LYS A 78 8.67 -17.00 -5.53
N ARG A 79 9.26 -16.62 -6.67
CA ARG A 79 10.67 -16.94 -6.91
C ARG A 79 11.50 -16.23 -5.86
N GLY A 80 12.39 -16.97 -5.20
CA GLY A 80 13.30 -16.43 -4.20
C GLY A 80 14.05 -15.25 -4.80
N VAL A 81 13.73 -14.05 -4.32
CA VAL A 81 14.50 -12.82 -4.61
C VAL A 81 15.79 -12.83 -3.79
N VAL A 82 15.80 -13.63 -2.73
CA VAL A 82 16.91 -13.86 -1.82
C VAL A 82 17.55 -15.20 -2.19
N ASP A 83 18.85 -15.20 -2.44
CA ASP A 83 19.59 -16.44 -2.67
C ASP A 83 19.58 -17.32 -1.40
N PRO A 84 19.70 -18.66 -1.53
CA PRO A 84 19.65 -19.56 -0.39
C PRO A 84 20.64 -19.20 0.73
N GLY A 85 21.86 -18.78 0.40
CA GLY A 85 22.86 -18.40 1.39
C GLY A 85 22.50 -17.11 2.13
N THR A 86 21.91 -16.13 1.44
CA THR A 86 21.38 -14.92 2.08
C THR A 86 20.14 -15.24 2.92
N GLN A 87 19.28 -16.17 2.48
CA GLN A 87 18.10 -16.62 3.22
C GLN A 87 18.50 -17.31 4.53
N GLU A 88 19.49 -18.21 4.50
CA GLU A 88 20.03 -18.87 5.69
C GLU A 88 20.61 -17.87 6.68
N ARG A 89 21.36 -16.87 6.18
CA ARG A 89 21.88 -15.78 7.02
C ARG A 89 20.78 -14.92 7.66
N MET A 90 19.68 -14.70 6.96
CA MET A 90 18.51 -13.99 7.53
C MET A 90 17.85 -14.83 8.62
N GLN A 91 17.75 -16.16 8.43
CA GLN A 91 17.15 -17.09 9.38
C GLN A 91 18.01 -17.32 10.62
N SER A 92 19.33 -17.39 10.47
CA SER A 92 20.26 -17.56 11.60
C SER A 92 20.26 -16.36 12.54
N GLY A 93 19.69 -15.23 12.09
CA GLY A 93 19.80 -13.94 12.76
C GLY A 93 21.26 -13.49 12.83
N VAL A 94 21.49 -12.34 13.46
CA VAL A 94 22.84 -12.01 13.90
C VAL A 94 22.91 -12.15 15.40
N ASN A 95 23.68 -13.14 15.86
CA ASN A 95 23.99 -13.32 17.26
C ASN A 95 25.09 -12.31 17.64
N GLU A 96 24.82 -11.51 18.68
CA GLU A 96 25.79 -10.57 19.28
C GLU A 96 26.95 -11.29 20.00
#